data_AF-A0AAW4PQA9-F1
#
_entry.id   AF-A0AAW4PQA9-F1
#
_cell.length_a   1.000
_cell.length_b   1.000
_cell.length_c   1.000
_cell.angle_alpha   90.00
_cell.angle_beta   90.00
_cell.angle_gamma   90.00
#
_symmetry.space_group_name_H-M   'P 1'
#
loop_
_entity.id
_entity.type
_entity.pdbx_description
1 polymer ?
#
loop_
_entity_poly.entity_id
_entity_poly.type
_entity_poly.pdbx_seq_one_letter_code
_entity_poly.pdbx_strand_id
1 'polypeptide(L)'
;MSDDEADDPVGGSLTPADTLDERVLARSEDLMRYVEVVAALVLVVLFAIGVFDLGLQIVQRALDGDITDPLVVVGFIDTALLLFIIVEVYQTVVAYTQEGETRRIVRLVIYTGVIAMVRKAIIFRTGEYPSEQAALFAAAAYTLIILGLAALLVVERRTREAATDAI
;
A
#
# COMPACT_ATOMS: atom_id res chain seq x y z
N MET A 1 -25.08 -69.35 14.91
CA MET A 1 -25.54 -68.53 13.79
C MET A 1 -25.12 -67.12 14.13
N SER A 2 -24.11 -66.70 13.38
CA SER A 2 -23.34 -65.46 13.43
C SER A 2 -24.08 -64.37 12.68
N ASP A 3 -24.19 -63.18 13.27
CA ASP A 3 -24.41 -61.95 12.50
C ASP A 3 -23.17 -61.09 12.69
N ASP A 4 -22.38 -61.05 11.62
CA ASP A 4 -21.06 -60.46 11.52
C ASP A 4 -21.09 -58.94 11.59
N GLU A 5 -20.12 -58.45 12.34
CA GLU A 5 -19.56 -57.11 12.32
C GLU A 5 -18.98 -56.81 10.93
N ALA A 6 -19.53 -55.82 10.23
CA ALA A 6 -18.92 -55.23 9.05
C ALA A 6 -18.86 -53.71 9.25
N ASP A 7 -17.84 -53.30 10.01
CA ASP A 7 -17.34 -51.94 10.05
C ASP A 7 -16.65 -51.67 8.70
N ASP A 8 -17.33 -50.96 7.80
CA ASP A 8 -16.80 -50.63 6.48
C ASP A 8 -16.07 -49.28 6.56
N PRO A 9 -14.73 -49.23 6.51
CA PRO A 9 -14.01 -47.97 6.48
C PRO A 9 -14.18 -47.38 5.08
N VAL A 10 -15.07 -46.41 4.93
CA VAL A 10 -15.27 -45.66 3.69
C VAL A 10 -14.03 -44.79 3.42
N GLY A 11 -12.97 -45.42 2.92
CA GLY A 11 -11.82 -44.79 2.30
C GLY A 11 -12.26 -44.16 0.98
N GLY A 12 -12.80 -42.95 1.03
CA GLY A 12 -13.10 -42.15 -0.14
C GLY A 12 -11.82 -41.92 -0.95
N SER A 13 -11.76 -42.51 -2.14
CA SER A 13 -10.73 -42.27 -3.15
C SER A 13 -10.63 -40.78 -3.46
N LEU A 14 -9.47 -40.17 -3.21
CA LEU A 14 -9.15 -38.81 -3.62
C LEU A 14 -9.36 -38.68 -5.13
N THR A 15 -10.25 -37.77 -5.56
CA THR A 15 -10.58 -37.58 -6.97
C THR A 15 -9.38 -36.90 -7.65
N PRO A 16 -8.96 -37.32 -8.86
CA PRO A 16 -7.83 -36.70 -9.57
C PRO A 16 -7.93 -35.17 -9.75
N ALA A 17 -9.16 -34.62 -9.73
CA ALA A 17 -9.42 -33.19 -9.79
C ALA A 17 -8.83 -32.41 -8.60
N ASP A 18 -8.98 -32.91 -7.37
CA ASP A 18 -8.44 -32.26 -6.17
C ASP A 18 -6.90 -32.16 -6.22
N THR A 19 -6.23 -33.17 -6.80
CA THR A 19 -4.76 -33.21 -6.88
C THR A 19 -4.15 -32.25 -7.90
N LEU A 20 -4.91 -31.86 -8.94
CA LEU A 20 -4.46 -30.88 -9.94
C LEU A 20 -4.64 -29.46 -9.40
N ASP A 21 -5.77 -29.20 -8.74
CA ASP A 21 -6.03 -27.92 -8.08
C ASP A 21 -5.02 -27.66 -6.96
N GLU A 22 -4.70 -28.65 -6.13
CA GLU A 22 -3.66 -28.54 -5.10
C GLU A 22 -2.27 -28.23 -5.67
N ARG A 23 -1.88 -28.85 -6.79
CA ARG A 23 -0.57 -28.60 -7.44
C ARG A 23 -0.50 -27.22 -8.09
N VAL A 24 -1.59 -26.77 -8.70
CA VAL A 24 -1.68 -25.45 -9.31
C VAL A 24 -1.69 -24.36 -8.23
N LEU A 25 -2.41 -24.58 -7.11
CA LEU A 25 -2.40 -23.70 -5.95
C LEU A 25 -1.00 -23.60 -5.34
N ALA A 26 -0.37 -24.73 -5.02
CA ALA A 26 0.98 -24.75 -4.45
C ALA A 26 2.01 -24.05 -5.36
N ARG A 27 1.94 -24.26 -6.67
CA ARG A 27 2.83 -23.59 -7.62
C ARG A 27 2.54 -22.09 -7.74
N SER A 28 1.28 -21.68 -7.58
CA SER A 28 0.89 -20.26 -7.61
C SER A 28 1.37 -19.52 -6.35
N GLU A 29 1.31 -20.16 -5.18
CA GLU A 29 1.84 -19.63 -3.93
C GLU A 29 3.35 -19.39 -4.00
N ASP A 30 4.11 -20.36 -4.51
CA ASP A 30 5.57 -20.23 -4.70
C ASP A 30 5.93 -19.10 -5.70
N LEU A 31 5.17 -18.99 -6.80
CA LEU A 31 5.36 -17.93 -7.78
C LEU A 31 5.05 -16.55 -7.20
N MET A 32 3.95 -16.41 -6.45
CA MET A 32 3.60 -15.14 -5.79
C MET A 32 4.69 -14.71 -4.81
N ARG A 33 5.21 -15.64 -4.01
CA ARG A 33 6.30 -15.36 -3.07
C ARG A 33 7.58 -14.90 -3.77
N TYR A 34 7.91 -15.47 -4.94
CA TYR A 34 9.06 -15.02 -5.72
C TYR A 34 8.86 -13.60 -6.27
N VAL A 35 7.69 -13.34 -6.85
CA VAL A 35 7.34 -12.02 -7.41
C VAL A 35 7.34 -10.94 -6.32
N GLU A 36 6.84 -11.27 -5.13
CA GLU A 36 6.90 -10.39 -3.96
C GLU A 36 8.33 -9.99 -3.62
N VAL A 37 9.24 -10.95 -3.46
CA VAL A 37 10.64 -10.66 -3.10
C VAL A 37 11.30 -9.77 -4.15
N VAL A 38 11.04 -10.02 -5.43
CA VAL A 38 11.55 -9.18 -6.53
C VAL A 38 10.94 -7.78 -6.46
N ALA A 39 9.63 -7.64 -6.26
CA ALA A 39 8.97 -6.34 -6.17
C ALA A 39 9.47 -5.52 -4.97
N ALA A 40 9.59 -6.15 -3.80
CA ALA A 40 10.14 -5.53 -2.60
C ALA A 40 11.60 -5.08 -2.83
N LEU A 41 12.43 -5.92 -3.45
CA LEU A 41 13.81 -5.60 -3.77
C LEU A 41 13.91 -4.40 -4.72
N VAL A 42 13.09 -4.37 -5.78
CA VAL A 42 13.05 -3.25 -6.73
C VAL A 42 12.68 -1.95 -6.01
N LEU A 43 11.66 -1.96 -5.15
CA LEU A 43 11.26 -0.77 -4.39
C LEU A 43 12.38 -0.27 -3.47
N VAL A 44 13.07 -1.18 -2.77
CA VAL A 44 14.20 -0.82 -1.90
C VAL A 44 15.34 -0.20 -2.72
N VAL A 45 15.68 -0.77 -3.88
CA VAL A 45 16.73 -0.21 -4.75
C VAL A 45 16.34 1.16 -5.29
N LEU A 46 15.10 1.33 -5.76
CA LEU A 46 14.61 2.63 -6.23
C LEU A 46 14.63 3.67 -5.11
N PHE A 47 14.23 3.29 -3.90
CA PHE A 47 14.30 4.16 -2.73
C PHE A 47 15.74 4.56 -2.42
N ALA A 48 16.67 3.60 -2.40
CA ALA A 48 18.09 3.87 -2.12
C ALA A 48 18.70 4.84 -3.16
N ILE A 49 18.41 4.63 -4.45
CA ILE A 49 18.86 5.52 -5.52
C ILE A 49 18.29 6.92 -5.31
N GLY A 50 16.99 7.05 -5.02
CA GLY A 50 16.36 8.34 -4.84
C GLY A 50 16.82 9.09 -3.58
N VAL A 51 17.10 8.39 -2.47
CA VAL A 51 17.72 8.98 -1.29
C VAL A 51 19.13 9.48 -1.60
N PHE A 52 19.91 8.69 -2.33
CA PHE A 52 21.26 9.08 -2.73
C PHE A 52 21.26 10.30 -3.66
N ASP A 53 20.37 10.31 -4.65
CA ASP A 53 20.20 11.43 -5.58
C ASP A 53 19.79 12.72 -4.85
N LEU A 54 18.79 12.65 -3.97
CA LEU A 54 18.39 13.79 -3.13
C LEU A 54 19.56 14.28 -2.25
N GLY A 55 20.30 13.36 -1.64
CA GLY A 55 21.46 13.70 -0.82
C GLY A 55 22.55 14.42 -1.63
N LEU A 56 22.85 13.94 -2.84
CA LEU A 56 23.81 14.57 -3.73
C LEU A 56 23.36 15.97 -4.18
N GLN A 57 22.09 16.11 -4.55
CA GLN A 57 21.50 17.41 -4.89
C GLN A 57 21.61 18.41 -3.73
N ILE A 58 21.29 17.99 -2.50
CA ILE A 58 21.40 18.85 -1.32
C ILE A 58 22.85 19.31 -1.10
N VAL A 59 23.82 18.39 -1.17
CA VAL A 59 25.24 18.73 -0.99
C VAL A 59 25.71 19.71 -2.06
N GLN A 60 25.37 19.48 -3.33
CA GLN A 60 25.74 20.37 -4.43
C GLN A 60 25.20 21.78 -4.21
N ARG A 61 23.90 21.93 -3.93
CA ARG A 61 23.29 23.25 -3.69
C ARG A 61 23.78 23.93 -2.42
N ALA A 62 24.20 23.16 -1.41
CA ALA A 62 24.81 23.72 -0.21
C ALA A 62 26.20 24.30 -0.50
N LEU A 63 26.99 23.65 -1.37
CA LEU A 63 28.30 24.15 -1.81
C LEU A 63 28.17 25.40 -2.69
N ASP A 64 27.16 25.44 -3.55
CA ASP A 64 26.89 26.57 -4.45
C ASP A 64 26.31 27.80 -3.71
N GLY A 65 25.88 27.64 -2.45
CA GLY A 65 25.31 28.71 -1.63
C GLY A 65 23.81 28.98 -1.85
N ASP A 66 23.16 28.23 -2.76
CA ASP A 66 21.76 28.41 -3.13
C ASP A 66 20.76 27.79 -2.14
N ILE A 67 21.23 27.15 -1.06
CA ILE A 67 20.35 26.48 -0.08
C ILE A 67 19.41 27.45 0.66
N THR A 68 19.71 28.75 0.66
CA THR A 68 18.84 29.78 1.22
C THR A 68 17.68 30.18 0.32
N ASP A 69 17.64 29.74 -0.95
CA ASP A 69 16.51 30.00 -1.84
C ASP A 69 15.32 29.09 -1.49
N PRO A 70 14.15 29.66 -1.09
CA PRO A 70 12.96 28.88 -0.80
C PRO A 70 12.49 27.99 -1.95
N LEU A 71 12.74 28.36 -3.21
CA LEU A 71 12.34 27.56 -4.37
C LEU A 71 13.16 26.26 -4.47
N VAL A 72 14.45 26.31 -4.13
CA VAL A 72 15.33 25.14 -4.11
C VAL A 72 14.89 24.15 -3.03
N VAL A 73 14.57 24.66 -1.84
CA VAL A 73 14.09 23.83 -0.73
C VAL A 73 12.79 23.12 -1.06
N VAL A 74 11.87 23.76 -1.80
CA VAL A 74 10.63 23.11 -2.23
C VAL A 74 10.91 21.96 -3.20
N GLY A 75 11.87 22.11 -4.11
CA GLY A 75 12.27 21.00 -4.99
C GLY A 75 12.80 19.77 -4.24
N PHE A 76 13.49 19.99 -3.12
CA PHE A 76 13.91 18.88 -2.24
C PHE A 76 12.71 18.21 -1.57
N ILE A 77 11.73 19.00 -1.13
CA ILE A 77 10.49 18.48 -0.55
C ILE A 77 9.75 17.63 -1.58
N ASP A 78 9.63 18.05 -2.83
CA ASP A 78 8.96 17.27 -3.88
C ASP A 78 9.65 15.93 -4.16
N THR A 79 10.98 15.92 -4.17
CA THR A 79 11.74 14.68 -4.30
C THR A 79 11.54 13.78 -3.06
N ALA A 80 11.59 14.35 -1.86
CA ALA A 80 11.31 13.61 -0.63
C ALA A 80 9.88 13.06 -0.58
N LEU A 81 8.90 13.80 -1.12
CA LEU A 81 7.52 13.36 -1.27
C LEU A 81 7.42 12.11 -2.14
N LEU A 82 8.13 12.10 -3.27
CA LEU A 82 8.19 10.92 -4.15
C LEU A 82 8.80 9.73 -3.40
N LEU A 83 9.87 9.94 -2.63
CA LEU A 83 10.47 8.87 -1.82
C LEU A 83 9.52 8.34 -0.76
N PHE A 84 8.77 9.21 -0.11
CA PHE A 84 7.77 8.78 0.85
C PHE A 84 6.66 7.94 0.20
N ILE A 85 6.27 8.23 -1.04
CA ILE A 85 5.34 7.37 -1.81
C ILE A 85 5.95 5.98 -2.04
N ILE A 86 7.25 5.87 -2.30
CA ILE A 86 7.91 4.56 -2.48
C ILE A 86 7.86 3.74 -1.19
N VAL A 87 8.16 4.34 -0.04
CA VAL A 87 8.08 3.67 1.28
C VAL A 87 6.66 3.17 1.55
N GLU A 88 5.68 3.98 1.18
CA GLU A 88 4.27 3.70 1.35
C GLU A 88 3.80 2.49 0.49
N VAL A 89 4.21 2.48 -0.78
CA VAL A 89 3.94 1.34 -1.68
C VAL A 89 4.63 0.08 -1.16
N TYR A 90 5.87 0.18 -0.66
CA TYR A 90 6.57 -0.96 -0.05
C TYR A 90 5.80 -1.55 1.13
N GLN A 91 5.32 -0.71 2.05
CA GLN A 91 4.51 -1.16 3.18
C GLN A 91 3.23 -1.87 2.72
N THR A 92 2.60 -1.38 1.66
CA THR A 92 1.42 -2.03 1.07
C THR A 92 1.77 -3.39 0.50
N VAL A 93 2.83 -3.52 -0.30
CA VAL A 93 3.29 -4.80 -0.87
C VAL A 93 3.60 -5.82 0.22
N VAL A 94 4.34 -5.43 1.25
CA VAL A 94 4.69 -6.31 2.37
C VAL A 94 3.47 -6.69 3.21
N ALA A 95 2.50 -5.81 3.37
CA ALA A 95 1.27 -6.13 4.10
C ALA A 95 0.41 -7.17 3.37
N TYR A 96 0.35 -7.10 2.03
CA TYR A 96 -0.38 -8.08 1.22
C TYR A 96 0.14 -9.50 1.42
N THR A 97 1.39 -9.65 1.81
CA THR A 97 2.07 -10.95 1.84
C THR A 97 2.22 -11.52 3.24
N GLN A 98 2.27 -10.65 4.26
CA GLN A 98 2.32 -11.08 5.66
C GLN A 98 0.94 -11.33 6.27
N GLU A 99 -0.10 -10.59 5.84
CA GLU A 99 -1.42 -10.64 6.47
C GLU A 99 -2.41 -11.41 5.60
N GLY A 100 -2.59 -12.71 5.87
CA GLY A 100 -3.56 -13.58 5.18
C GLY A 100 -5.05 -13.22 5.37
N GLU A 101 -5.35 -12.11 6.06
CA GLU A 101 -6.71 -11.61 6.24
C GLU A 101 -6.94 -10.35 5.40
N THR A 102 -7.70 -10.47 4.30
CA THR A 102 -8.05 -9.37 3.39
C THR A 102 -8.59 -8.12 4.09
N ARG A 103 -9.20 -8.27 5.28
CA ARG A 103 -9.76 -7.16 6.07
C ARG A 103 -8.67 -6.26 6.68
N ARG A 104 -7.51 -6.80 7.06
CA ARG A 104 -6.40 -5.99 7.59
C ARG A 104 -5.68 -5.22 6.49
N ILE A 105 -5.56 -5.84 5.32
CA ILE A 105 -5.03 -5.22 4.11
C ILE A 105 -5.84 -3.97 3.72
N VAL A 106 -7.18 -4.08 3.64
CA VAL A 106 -8.05 -2.93 3.29
C VAL A 106 -7.85 -1.78 4.28
N ARG A 107 -7.76 -2.09 5.58
CA ARG A 107 -7.51 -1.09 6.61
C ARG A 107 -6.17 -0.39 6.38
N LEU A 108 -5.09 -1.14 6.21
CA LEU A 108 -3.77 -0.57 5.96
C LEU A 108 -3.78 0.36 4.75
N VAL A 109 -4.38 -0.07 3.64
CA VAL A 109 -4.51 0.75 2.42
C VAL A 109 -5.27 2.05 2.69
N ILE A 110 -6.37 2.02 3.45
CA ILE A 110 -7.13 3.24 3.78
C ILE A 110 -6.28 4.19 4.64
N TYR A 111 -5.63 3.71 5.70
CA TYR A 111 -4.77 4.55 6.55
C TYR A 111 -3.60 5.15 5.76
N THR A 112 -2.98 4.32 4.94
CA THR A 112 -1.93 4.71 4.01
C THR A 112 -2.40 5.83 3.07
N GLY A 113 -3.53 5.64 2.40
CA GLY A 113 -4.10 6.67 1.51
C GLY A 113 -4.45 7.97 2.23
N VAL A 114 -4.93 7.91 3.48
CA VAL A 114 -5.20 9.11 4.29
C VAL A 114 -3.91 9.86 4.58
N ILE A 115 -2.84 9.17 5.00
CA ILE A 115 -1.54 9.79 5.28
C ILE A 115 -0.98 10.47 4.03
N ALA A 116 -1.05 9.80 2.87
CA ALA A 116 -0.61 10.35 1.59
C ALA A 116 -1.35 11.64 1.23
N MET A 117 -2.67 11.63 1.35
CA MET A 117 -3.50 12.80 1.02
C MET A 117 -3.27 13.96 1.98
N VAL A 118 -3.13 13.70 3.28
CA VAL A 118 -2.76 14.71 4.27
C VAL A 118 -1.41 15.33 3.92
N ARG A 119 -0.42 14.50 3.54
CA ARG A 119 0.90 15.00 3.11
C ARG A 119 0.79 15.90 1.88
N LYS A 120 -0.03 15.52 0.88
CA LYS A 120 -0.26 16.35 -0.32
C LYS A 120 -0.94 17.68 0.01
N ALA A 121 -1.80 17.71 1.03
CA ALA A 121 -2.45 18.93 1.50
C ALA A 121 -1.49 19.86 2.26
N ILE A 122 -0.57 19.32 3.07
CA ILE A 122 0.39 20.13 3.86
C ILE A 122 1.35 20.93 2.96
N ILE A 123 1.74 20.37 1.82
CA ILE A 123 2.70 21.00 0.88
C ILE A 123 1.98 21.76 -0.25
N PHE A 124 0.65 21.83 -0.19
CA PHE A 124 -0.15 22.51 -1.20
C PHE A 124 0.22 24.01 -1.28
N ARG A 125 0.63 24.43 -2.48
CA ARG A 125 0.97 25.83 -2.79
C ARG A 125 0.33 26.24 -4.11
N THR A 126 -0.37 27.37 -4.11
CA THR A 126 -1.09 27.87 -5.29
C THR A 126 -0.16 28.25 -6.45
N GLY A 127 1.06 28.72 -6.14
CA GLY A 127 2.06 29.11 -7.14
C GLY A 127 2.67 27.98 -7.98
N GLU A 128 2.43 26.72 -7.60
CA GLU A 128 2.83 25.53 -8.39
C GLU A 128 1.88 25.26 -9.57
N TYR A 129 0.72 25.91 -9.60
CA TYR A 129 -0.31 25.68 -10.60
C TYR A 129 -0.30 26.77 -11.67
N PRO A 130 -0.64 26.44 -12.93
CA PRO A 130 -0.63 27.40 -14.04
C PRO A 130 -1.56 28.61 -13.85
N SER A 131 -2.57 28.48 -12.99
CA SER A 131 -3.50 29.55 -12.65
C SER A 131 -4.13 29.32 -11.27
N GLU A 132 -4.65 30.38 -10.66
CA GLU A 132 -5.41 30.28 -9.40
C GLU A 132 -6.64 29.36 -9.54
N GLN A 133 -7.28 29.35 -10.71
CA GLN A 133 -8.41 28.47 -10.98
C GLN A 133 -7.99 26.99 -11.01
N ALA A 134 -6.81 26.68 -11.57
CA ALA A 134 -6.26 25.32 -11.53
C ALA A 134 -5.93 24.89 -10.10
N ALA A 135 -5.35 25.79 -9.30
CA ALA A 135 -5.09 25.54 -7.88
C ALA A 135 -6.40 25.29 -7.11
N LEU A 136 -7.44 26.11 -7.32
CA LEU A 136 -8.74 25.93 -6.69
C LEU A 136 -9.37 24.59 -7.04
N PHE A 137 -9.29 24.18 -8.32
CA PHE A 137 -9.81 22.89 -8.76
C PHE A 137 -9.04 21.72 -8.11
N ALA A 138 -7.71 21.82 -8.03
CA ALA A 138 -6.89 20.82 -7.35
C ALA A 138 -7.22 20.72 -5.85
N ALA A 139 -7.37 21.85 -5.16
CA ALA A 139 -7.76 21.89 -3.75
C ALA A 139 -9.15 21.27 -3.52
N ALA A 140 -10.11 21.56 -4.39
CA ALA A 140 -11.45 20.96 -4.34
C ALA A 140 -11.39 19.44 -4.56
N ALA A 141 -10.59 18.97 -5.52
CA ALA A 141 -10.40 17.54 -5.76
C ALA A 141 -9.75 16.84 -4.55
N TYR A 142 -8.69 17.42 -3.97
CA TYR A 142 -8.05 16.89 -2.77
C TYR A 142 -9.01 16.85 -1.58
N THR A 143 -9.83 17.88 -1.41
CA THR A 143 -10.89 17.91 -0.38
C THR A 143 -11.88 16.77 -0.58
N LEU A 144 -12.35 16.55 -1.81
CA LEU A 144 -13.31 15.48 -2.12
C LEU A 144 -12.71 14.09 -1.86
N ILE A 145 -11.45 13.87 -2.23
CA ILE A 145 -10.74 12.61 -1.95
C ILE A 145 -10.60 12.39 -0.44
N ILE A 146 -10.18 13.41 0.32
CA ILE A 146 -10.05 13.32 1.78
C ILE A 146 -11.39 13.01 2.44
N LEU A 147 -12.48 13.67 2.01
CA LEU A 147 -13.83 13.39 2.50
C LEU A 147 -14.28 11.96 2.16
N GLY A 148 -13.97 11.47 0.95
CA GLY A 148 -14.24 10.09 0.55
C GLY A 148 -13.50 9.07 1.41
N LEU A 149 -12.21 9.29 1.68
CA LEU A 149 -11.40 8.45 2.58
C LEU A 149 -11.91 8.51 4.02
N ALA A 150 -12.29 9.69 4.51
CA ALA A 150 -12.89 9.84 5.84
C ALA A 150 -14.22 9.09 5.94
N ALA A 151 -15.07 9.14 4.91
CA ALA A 151 -16.31 8.39 4.85
C ALA A 151 -16.05 6.87 4.88
N LEU A 152 -15.08 6.38 4.10
CA LEU A 152 -14.65 4.97 4.13
C LEU A 152 -14.17 4.55 5.52
N LEU A 153 -13.37 5.38 6.20
CA LEU A 153 -12.94 5.13 7.58
C LEU A 153 -14.11 5.08 8.56
N VAL A 154 -15.10 5.97 8.42
CA VAL A 154 -16.30 5.96 9.28
C VAL A 154 -17.12 4.68 9.06
N VAL A 155 -17.30 4.26 7.80
CA VAL A 155 -18.00 3.01 7.48
C VAL A 155 -17.25 1.81 8.04
N GLU A 156 -15.93 1.74 7.88
CA GLU A 156 -15.08 0.67 8.41
C GLU A 156 -15.15 0.56 9.95
N ARG A 157 -15.19 1.70 10.65
CA ARG A 157 -15.34 1.72 12.11
C ARG A 157 -16.72 1.23 12.55
N ARG A 158 -17.79 1.70 11.90
CA ARG A 158 -19.17 1.33 12.27
C ARG A 158 -19.47 -0.15 12.04
N THR A 159 -18.99 -0.73 10.93
CA THR A 159 -19.18 -2.17 10.67
C THR A 159 -18.48 -3.03 11.71
N ARG A 160 -17.37 -2.54 12.29
CA ARG A 160 -16.66 -3.23 13.38
C ARG A 160 -17.40 -3.13 14.72
N GLU A 161 -17.90 -1.95 15.08
CA GLU A 161 -18.69 -1.75 16.31
C GLU A 161 -19.90 -2.69 16.30
N ALA A 162 -20.65 -2.71 15.20
CA ALA A 162 -21.79 -3.61 15.03
C ALA A 162 -21.42 -5.11 15.08
N ALA A 163 -20.24 -5.49 14.57
CA ALA A 163 -19.76 -6.88 14.66
C ALA A 163 -19.28 -7.26 16.07
N THR A 164 -18.84 -6.29 16.87
CA THR A 164 -18.40 -6.49 18.26
C THR A 164 -19.60 -6.61 19.19
N ASP A 165 -20.66 -5.82 18.96
CA ASP A 165 -21.91 -5.88 19.74
C ASP A 165 -22.74 -7.15 19.49
N ALA A 166 -22.42 -7.91 18.44
CA ALA A 166 -23.12 -9.15 18.07
C ALA A 166 -22.50 -10.43 18.69
N ILE A 167 -21.40 -10.31 19.43
CA ILE A 167 -20.67 -11.40 20.11
C ILE A 167 -20.84 -11.25 21.62
#